data_AF-A0A150PK33-F1
#
_entry.id   AF-A0A150PK33-F1
#
_cell.length_a   1.000
_cell.length_b   1.000
_cell.length_c   1.000
_cell.angle_alpha   90.00
_cell.angle_beta   90.00
_cell.angle_gamma   90.00
#
_symmetry.space_group_name_H-M   'P 1'
#
loop_
_entity.id
_entity.type
_entity.pdbx_description
1 polymer ?
#
loop_
_entity_poly.entity_id
_entity_poly.type
_entity_poly.pdbx_seq_one_letter_code
_entity_poly.pdbx_strand_id
1 'polypeptide(L)'
;MAVCDSVYRFLRANHGRRCTAPLTGQDARALRSFVHLVELYLVADETGARCALEAMRATVRAMQTHTRWMAREAIAAVADWEDRERVWREMFPDDPCGGSRRSGEGA
;
A
#
# COMPACT_ATOMS: atom_id res chain seq x y z
N MET A 1 9.32 -15.91 -7.79
CA MET A 1 9.05 -15.40 -6.42
C MET A 1 7.72 -14.68 -6.49
N ALA A 2 6.78 -14.93 -5.58
CA ALA A 2 5.48 -14.26 -5.64
C ALA A 2 5.65 -12.75 -5.39
N VAL A 3 4.95 -11.91 -6.14
CA VAL A 3 5.01 -10.43 -6.03
C VAL A 3 4.78 -9.93 -4.59
N CYS A 4 3.91 -10.60 -3.84
CA CYS A 4 3.71 -10.31 -2.43
C CYS A 4 5.03 -10.44 -1.64
N ASP A 5 5.78 -11.52 -1.83
CA ASP A 5 7.03 -11.75 -1.08
C ASP A 5 8.09 -10.69 -1.38
N SER A 6 8.16 -10.21 -2.64
CA SER A 6 9.05 -9.10 -3.00
C SER A 6 8.63 -7.80 -2.33
N VAL A 7 7.32 -7.51 -2.22
CA VAL A 7 6.84 -6.33 -1.48
C VAL A 7 7.19 -6.41 0.01
N TYR A 8 7.00 -7.56 0.67
CA TYR A 8 7.40 -7.71 2.08
C TYR A 8 8.92 -7.53 2.27
N ARG A 9 9.74 -8.00 1.32
CA ARG A 9 11.19 -7.78 1.35
C ARG A 9 11.51 -6.30 1.17
N PHE A 10 10.89 -5.63 0.21
CA PHE A 10 11.05 -4.20 -0.04
C PHE A 10 10.72 -3.37 1.20
N LEU A 11 9.57 -3.63 1.84
CA LEU A 11 9.15 -2.92 3.06
C LEU A 11 10.17 -3.08 4.19
N ARG A 12 10.69 -4.30 4.39
CA ARG A 12 11.69 -4.57 5.43
C ARG A 12 13.05 -3.93 5.13
N ALA A 13 13.42 -3.84 3.85
CA ALA A 13 14.66 -3.19 3.41
C ALA A 13 14.61 -1.67 3.61
N ASN A 14 13.47 -1.02 3.31
CA ASN A 14 13.34 0.44 3.37
C ASN A 14 12.88 0.99 4.73
N HIS A 15 12.20 0.17 5.56
CA HIS A 15 11.61 0.64 6.84
C HIS A 15 12.01 -0.21 8.04
N GLY A 16 12.94 -1.14 7.88
CA GLY A 16 13.48 -1.97 8.94
C GLY A 16 12.74 -3.30 9.13
N ARG A 17 13.46 -4.30 9.66
CA ARG A 17 12.99 -5.70 9.73
C ARG A 17 11.66 -5.90 10.48
N ARG A 18 11.35 -5.03 11.44
CA ARG A 18 10.15 -5.11 12.28
C ARG A 18 8.95 -4.31 11.74
N CYS A 19 9.11 -3.57 10.62
CA CYS A 19 8.04 -2.72 10.10
C CYS A 19 6.77 -3.51 9.76
N THR A 20 6.91 -4.76 9.30
CA THR A 20 5.78 -5.62 8.94
C THR A 20 5.20 -6.40 10.13
N ALA A 21 5.70 -6.21 11.36
CA ALA A 21 5.20 -6.93 12.54
C ALA A 21 3.71 -6.66 12.83
N PRO A 22 3.17 -5.45 12.61
CA PRO A 22 1.73 -5.18 12.77
C PRO A 22 0.84 -5.83 11.70
N LEU A 23 1.41 -6.23 10.54
CA LEU A 23 0.65 -6.87 9.46
C LEU A 23 0.30 -8.30 9.85
N THR A 24 -0.82 -8.45 10.54
CA THR A 24 -1.34 -9.74 10.98
C THR A 24 -2.79 -9.90 10.55
N GLY A 25 -3.27 -11.15 10.49
CA GLY A 25 -4.69 -11.44 10.27
C GLY A 25 -5.27 -10.79 9.01
N GLN A 26 -6.20 -9.85 9.20
CA GLN A 26 -6.89 -9.14 8.12
C GLN A 26 -5.96 -8.20 7.35
N ASP A 27 -5.10 -7.44 8.04
CA ASP A 27 -4.22 -6.45 7.42
C ASP A 27 -3.23 -7.09 6.45
N ALA A 28 -2.68 -8.25 6.81
CA ALA A 28 -1.78 -8.99 5.94
C ALA A 28 -2.49 -9.48 4.65
N ARG A 29 -3.74 -9.94 4.77
CA ARG A 29 -4.54 -10.39 3.62
C ARG A 29 -4.95 -9.20 2.75
N ALA A 30 -5.37 -8.10 3.37
CA ALA A 30 -5.72 -6.86 2.68
C ALA A 30 -4.54 -6.30 1.89
N LEU A 31 -3.34 -6.24 2.49
CA LEU A 31 -2.14 -5.79 1.80
C LEU A 31 -1.77 -6.71 0.62
N ARG A 32 -1.91 -8.02 0.77
CA ARG A 32 -1.66 -8.96 -0.34
C ARG A 32 -2.64 -8.78 -1.49
N SER A 33 -3.92 -8.60 -1.20
CA SER A 33 -4.91 -8.28 -2.23
C SER A 33 -4.59 -6.93 -2.88
N PHE A 34 -4.24 -5.92 -2.09
CA PHE A 34 -3.84 -4.61 -2.56
C PHE A 34 -2.68 -4.69 -3.56
N VAL A 35 -1.63 -5.46 -3.28
CA VAL A 35 -0.48 -5.65 -4.19
C VAL A 35 -0.91 -6.12 -5.57
N HIS A 36 -1.81 -7.11 -5.65
CA HIS A 36 -2.32 -7.59 -6.93
C HIS A 36 -3.23 -6.58 -7.65
N LEU A 37 -3.94 -5.74 -6.89
CA LEU A 37 -4.72 -4.65 -7.48
C LEU A 37 -3.84 -3.53 -8.05
N VAL A 38 -2.65 -3.30 -7.48
CA VAL A 38 -1.65 -2.41 -8.11
C VAL A 38 -1.19 -2.99 -9.45
N GLU A 39 -0.88 -4.29 -9.52
CA GLU A 39 -0.52 -4.94 -10.80
C GLU A 39 -1.62 -4.78 -11.85
N LEU A 40 -2.88 -4.99 -11.46
CA LEU A 40 -4.03 -4.79 -12.34
C LEU A 40 -4.14 -3.32 -12.79
N TYR A 41 -4.00 -2.37 -11.87
CA TYR A 41 -4.08 -0.93 -12.18
C TYR A 41 -3.05 -0.52 -13.25
N LEU A 42 -1.84 -1.06 -13.20
CA LEU A 42 -0.76 -0.71 -14.14
C LEU A 42 -0.98 -1.21 -15.57
N VAL A 43 -1.77 -2.28 -15.76
CA VAL A 43 -1.96 -2.93 -17.06
C VAL A 43 -3.38 -2.81 -17.61
N ALA A 44 -4.32 -2.33 -16.80
CA ALA A 44 -5.71 -2.19 -17.20
C ALA A 44 -5.94 -1.01 -18.16
N ASP A 45 -7.04 -1.09 -18.92
CA ASP A 45 -7.58 0.09 -19.62
C ASP A 45 -8.14 1.12 -18.62
N GLU A 46 -8.61 2.27 -19.11
CA GLU A 46 -9.14 3.34 -18.27
C GLU A 46 -10.29 2.87 -17.34
N THR A 47 -11.13 1.96 -17.79
CA THR A 47 -12.25 1.47 -16.98
C THR A 47 -11.75 0.49 -15.92
N GLY A 48 -10.88 -0.44 -16.29
CA GLY A 48 -10.28 -1.38 -15.35
C GLY A 48 -9.39 -0.67 -14.32
N ALA A 49 -8.66 0.37 -14.70
CA ALA A 49 -7.85 1.18 -13.78
C ALA A 49 -8.72 1.88 -12.73
N ARG A 50 -9.87 2.45 -13.13
CA ARG A 50 -10.85 3.03 -12.18
C ARG A 50 -11.41 1.97 -11.23
N CYS A 51 -11.79 0.81 -11.73
CA CYS A 51 -12.27 -0.30 -10.88
C CYS A 51 -11.17 -0.79 -9.93
N ALA A 52 -9.91 -0.86 -10.38
CA ALA A 52 -8.78 -1.22 -9.55
C ALA A 52 -8.57 -0.20 -8.42
N LEU A 53 -8.62 1.10 -8.71
CA LEU A 53 -8.52 2.16 -7.69
C LEU A 53 -9.60 2.03 -6.62
N GLU A 54 -10.86 1.76 -7.00
CA GLU A 54 -11.94 1.55 -6.04
C GLU A 54 -11.72 0.34 -5.15
N ALA A 55 -11.29 -0.79 -5.72
CA ALA A 55 -10.94 -1.99 -4.97
C ALA A 55 -9.72 -1.77 -4.06
N MET A 56 -8.73 -1.02 -4.53
CA MET A 56 -7.56 -0.60 -3.74
C MET A 56 -8.00 0.23 -2.53
N ARG A 57 -8.93 1.18 -2.72
CA ARG A 57 -9.45 1.99 -1.61
C ARG A 57 -10.17 1.11 -0.58
N ALA A 58 -10.99 0.17 -1.03
CA ALA A 58 -11.72 -0.75 -0.15
C ALA A 58 -10.76 -1.64 0.66
N THR A 59 -9.72 -2.19 0.03
CA THR A 59 -8.72 -3.02 0.72
C THR A 59 -7.91 -2.24 1.74
N VAL A 60 -7.47 -1.02 1.42
CA VAL A 60 -6.78 -0.14 2.39
C VAL A 60 -7.69 0.25 3.55
N ARG A 61 -8.98 0.52 3.31
CA ARG A 61 -9.94 0.82 4.38
C ARG A 61 -10.15 -0.35 5.34
N ALA A 62 -9.99 -1.59 4.86
CA ALA A 62 -10.05 -2.79 5.69
C ALA A 62 -8.79 -2.98 6.57
N MET A 63 -7.72 -2.24 6.32
CA MET A 63 -6.51 -2.23 7.17
C MET A 63 -6.68 -1.28 8.36
N GLN A 64 -6.01 -1.60 9.47
CA GLN A 64 -5.90 -0.69 10.61
C GLN A 64 -5.22 0.63 10.20
N THR A 65 -5.70 1.76 10.72
CA THR A 65 -5.22 3.10 10.30
C THR A 65 -3.69 3.24 10.36
N HIS A 66 -3.04 2.66 11.38
CA HIS A 66 -1.59 2.76 11.56
C HIS A 66 -0.77 1.81 10.67
N THR A 67 -1.40 0.92 9.89
CA THR A 67 -0.73 0.02 8.94
C THR A 67 -0.94 0.44 7.48
N ARG A 68 -1.90 1.34 7.20
CA ARG A 68 -2.25 1.80 5.84
C ARG A 68 -1.08 2.41 5.07
N TRP A 69 -0.14 3.06 5.76
CA TRP A 69 1.07 3.60 5.13
C TRP A 69 1.87 2.52 4.39
N MET A 70 1.79 1.25 4.81
CA MET A 70 2.49 0.16 4.12
C MET A 70 1.87 -0.16 2.76
N ALA A 71 0.56 0.07 2.58
CA ALA A 71 -0.06 -0.04 1.26
C ALA A 71 0.43 1.07 0.33
N ARG A 72 0.62 2.30 0.85
CA ARG A 72 1.25 3.38 0.09
C ARG A 72 2.63 2.97 -0.39
N GLU A 73 3.48 2.48 0.50
CA GLU A 73 4.84 2.02 0.15
C GLU A 73 4.83 0.79 -0.77
N ALA A 74 3.80 -0.07 -0.70
CA ALA A 74 3.65 -1.20 -1.60
C ALA A 74 3.42 -0.77 -3.05
N ILE A 75 2.87 0.42 -3.31
CA ILE A 75 2.76 0.96 -4.68
C ILE A 75 4.17 1.13 -5.28
N ALA A 76 5.10 1.74 -4.54
CA ALA A 76 6.48 1.93 -5.00
C ALA A 76 7.24 0.61 -5.20
N ALA A 77 6.84 -0.44 -4.46
CA ALA A 77 7.45 -1.76 -4.59
C ALA A 77 7.00 -2.51 -5.85
N VAL A 78 5.80 -2.22 -6.37
CA VAL A 78 5.20 -2.89 -7.54
C VAL A 78 5.41 -2.05 -8.81
N ALA A 79 5.24 -0.73 -8.70
CA ALA A 79 5.41 0.27 -9.74
C ALA A 79 6.76 1.00 -9.54
N ASP A 80 6.71 2.32 -9.36
CA ASP A 80 7.86 3.14 -8.99
C ASP A 80 7.53 4.19 -7.91
N TRP A 81 8.54 4.98 -7.53
CA TRP A 81 8.40 6.03 -6.52
C TRP A 81 7.52 7.20 -6.96
N GLU A 82 7.43 7.49 -8.27
CA GLU A 82 6.61 8.59 -8.79
C GLU A 82 5.13 8.21 -8.77
N ASP A 83 4.83 6.96 -9.13
CA ASP A 83 3.51 6.35 -9.06
C ASP A 83 2.99 6.27 -7.64
N ARG A 84 3.87 6.06 -6.65
CA ARG A 84 3.50 6.04 -5.22
C ARG A 84 2.65 7.23 -4.83
N GLU A 85 3.10 8.45 -5.16
CA GLU A 85 2.39 9.66 -4.78
C GLU A 85 1.16 9.90 -5.64
N ARG A 86 1.28 9.67 -6.95
CA ARG A 86 0.20 9.88 -7.91
C ARG A 86 -0.99 8.98 -7.61
N VAL A 87 -0.77 7.67 -7.55
CA VAL A 87 -1.81 6.66 -7.29
C VAL A 87 -2.41 6.85 -5.90
N TRP A 88 -1.59 7.17 -4.89
CA TRP A 88 -2.11 7.41 -3.55
C TRP A 88 -3.05 8.61 -3.49
N ARG A 89 -2.72 9.72 -4.16
CA ARG A 89 -3.61 10.90 -4.26
C ARG A 89 -4.88 10.62 -5.04
N GLU A 90 -4.80 9.81 -6.10
CA GLU A 90 -5.99 9.36 -6.82
C GLU A 90 -6.90 8.55 -5.90
N MET A 91 -6.34 7.67 -5.06
CA MET A 91 -7.11 6.90 -4.08
C MET A 91 -7.69 7.74 -2.95
N PHE A 92 -6.89 8.67 -2.39
CA PHE A 92 -7.23 9.43 -1.20
C PHE A 92 -6.89 10.91 -1.39
N PRO A 93 -7.73 11.67 -2.11
CA PRO A 93 -7.46 13.08 -2.39
C PRO A 93 -7.38 13.92 -1.11
N ASP A 94 -8.12 13.53 -0.06
CA ASP A 94 -8.16 14.22 1.23
C ASP A 94 -7.11 13.72 2.24
N ASP A 95 -6.33 12.67 1.91
CA ASP A 95 -5.27 12.11 2.76
C ASP A 95 -4.01 11.77 1.92
N PRO A 96 -3.31 12.80 1.40
CA PRO A 96 -2.17 12.60 0.51
C PRO A 96 -0.97 11.93 1.20
N CYS A 97 -0.94 11.95 2.54
CA CYS A 97 0.14 11.38 3.34
C CYS A 97 -0.11 9.93 3.76
N GLY A 98 -1.36 9.46 3.68
CA GLY A 98 -1.76 8.07 3.89
C GLY A 98 -1.84 7.62 5.35
N GLY A 99 -2.28 8.53 6.23
CA GLY A 99 -2.35 8.27 7.66
C GLY A 99 -0.96 8.32 8.31
N SER A 100 -0.71 9.45 8.98
CA SER A 100 0.55 9.82 9.62
C SER A 100 1.26 8.70 10.41
N ARG A 101 2.58 8.55 10.18
CA ARG A 101 3.54 8.08 11.20
C ARG A 101 3.51 9.09 12.37
N ARG A 102 2.59 8.94 13.33
CA ARG A 102 2.80 9.51 14.68
C ARG A 102 3.21 8.38 15.62
N SER A 103 4.50 8.18 15.76
CA SER A 103 5.09 7.49 16.91
C SER A 103 6.50 8.02 17.12
N GLY A 104 6.62 8.98 18.07
CA GLY A 104 7.84 9.17 18.85
C GLY A 104 8.83 10.25 18.40
N GLU A 105 8.48 11.54 18.58
CA GLU A 105 9.36 12.39 19.38
C GLU A 105 9.25 11.85 20.82
N GLY A 106 10.14 10.91 21.16
CA GLY A 106 10.42 10.53 22.53
C GLY A 106 11.75 11.17 22.88
N ALA A 107 11.68 12.25 23.66
CA ALA A 107 12.79 12.74 24.48
C ALA A 107 13.16 11.70 25.55
#